data_AF-A0A202DWE4-F1
#
_entry.id   AF-A0A202DWE4-F1
#
_cell.length_a   1.000
_cell.length_b   1.000
_cell.length_c   1.000
_cell.angle_alpha   90.00
_cell.angle_beta   90.00
_cell.angle_gamma   90.00
#
_symmetry.space_group_name_H-M   'P 1'
#
loop_
_entity.id
_entity.type
_entity.pdbx_description
1 polymer ?
#
loop_
_entity_poly.entity_id
_entity_poly.type
_entity_poly.pdbx_seq_one_letter_code
_entity_poly.pdbx_strand_id
1 'polypeptide(L)'
;MTGKFFVPYEGNHPAAIEIKGHRVLILSTVGEQIWENLDALGGTDVRVIELVDDENEILADLAASINGGVVLSPPGMELIQIIDNLEKELPWIH
;
A
#
# COMPACT_ATOMS: atom_id res chain seq x y z
N MET A 1 -13.30 11.43 -11.00
CA MET A 1 -12.81 10.26 -11.76
C MET A 1 -12.75 9.12 -10.77
N THR A 2 -13.37 7.98 -11.06
CA THR A 2 -13.30 6.80 -10.20
C THR A 2 -11.95 6.13 -10.42
N GLY A 3 -11.12 6.05 -9.38
CA GLY A 3 -9.82 5.36 -9.42
C GLY A 3 -9.95 3.94 -8.90
N LYS A 4 -9.31 2.96 -9.54
CA LYS A 4 -9.19 1.60 -9.00
C LYS A 4 -7.82 1.44 -8.36
N PHE A 5 -7.80 0.92 -7.14
CA PHE A 5 -6.59 0.58 -6.42
C PHE A 5 -6.53 -0.91 -6.16
N PHE A 6 -5.34 -1.45 -6.34
CA PHE A 6 -5.01 -2.83 -6.06
C PHE A 6 -4.32 -2.86 -4.71
N VAL A 7 -4.90 -3.61 -3.78
CA VAL A 7 -4.50 -3.64 -2.38
C VAL A 7 -4.12 -5.09 -2.04
N PRO A 8 -2.92 -5.35 -1.52
CA PRO A 8 -2.52 -6.68 -1.09
C PRO A 8 -3.23 -7.07 0.21
N TYR A 9 -3.59 -8.35 0.35
CA TYR A 9 -4.28 -8.91 1.51
C TYR A 9 -3.63 -10.23 1.95
N GLU A 10 -3.56 -10.41 3.26
CA GLU A 10 -3.23 -11.68 3.93
C GLU A 10 -4.53 -12.21 4.56
N GLY A 11 -5.13 -13.21 3.92
CA GLY A 11 -6.47 -13.70 4.29
C GLY A 11 -7.54 -12.60 4.21
N ASN A 12 -7.99 -12.11 5.37
CA ASN A 12 -9.05 -11.09 5.47
C ASN A 12 -8.57 -9.70 5.90
N HIS A 13 -7.25 -9.51 6.05
CA HIS A 13 -6.67 -8.24 6.47
C HIS A 13 -5.77 -7.66 5.38
N PRO A 14 -5.73 -6.32 5.20
CA PRO A 14 -4.74 -5.71 4.32
C PRO A 14 -3.34 -6.10 4.74
N ALA A 15 -2.54 -6.53 3.77
CA ALA A 15 -1.16 -6.92 3.98
C ALA A 15 -0.28 -5.67 4.11
N ALA A 16 0.44 -5.55 5.21
CA ALA A 16 1.31 -4.43 5.48
C ALA A 16 2.69 -4.92 5.89
N ILE A 17 3.71 -4.27 5.36
CA ILE A 17 5.11 -4.54 5.70
C ILE A 17 5.57 -3.60 6.80
N GLU A 18 6.56 -4.03 7.57
CA GLU A 18 7.20 -3.18 8.56
C GLU A 18 8.46 -2.54 7.98
N ILE A 19 8.48 -1.21 7.94
CA ILE A 19 9.64 -0.42 7.52
C ILE A 19 10.09 0.40 8.72
N LYS A 20 11.25 0.04 9.28
CA LYS A 20 11.86 0.70 10.45
C LYS A 20 10.90 0.90 11.64
N GLY A 21 10.10 -0.12 11.97
CA GLY A 21 9.15 -0.08 13.09
C GLY A 21 7.78 0.53 12.76
N HIS A 22 7.55 0.93 11.51
CA HIS A 22 6.28 1.46 11.05
C HIS A 22 5.59 0.49 10.09
N ARG A 23 4.30 0.23 10.32
CA ARG A 23 3.50 -0.58 9.40
C ARG A 23 3.08 0.26 8.20
N VAL A 24 3.36 -0.23 7.00
CA VAL A 24 3.07 0.45 5.74
C VAL A 24 2.31 -0.49 4.82
N LEU A 25 1.12 -0.06 4.38
CA LEU A 25 0.38 -0.67 3.29
C LEU A 25 0.74 0.05 2.00
N ILE A 26 1.29 -0.68 1.03
CA ILE A 26 1.57 -0.14 -0.30
C ILE A 26 0.47 -0.60 -1.26
N LEU A 27 -0.12 0.34 -1.97
CA LEU A 27 -1.18 0.09 -2.95
C LEU A 27 -0.88 0.81 -4.26
N SER A 28 -1.38 0.27 -5.37
CA SER A 28 -1.07 0.79 -6.72
C SER A 28 -2.35 0.95 -7.54
N THR A 29 -2.32 1.86 -8.51
CA THR A 29 -3.33 1.94 -9.57
C THR A 29 -3.07 0.93 -10.70
N VAL A 30 -1.90 0.28 -10.70
CA VAL A 30 -1.48 -0.72 -11.68
C VAL A 30 -1.41 -2.09 -11.00
N GLY A 31 -2.37 -2.97 -11.29
CA GLY A 31 -2.48 -4.25 -10.59
C GLY A 31 -1.30 -5.19 -10.77
N GLU A 32 -0.70 -5.22 -11.96
CA GLU A 32 0.48 -6.04 -12.28
C GLU A 32 1.61 -5.81 -11.26
N GLN A 33 1.87 -4.57 -10.87
CA GLN A 33 2.90 -4.24 -9.87
C GLN A 33 2.64 -4.88 -8.52
N ILE A 34 1.38 -4.97 -8.08
CA ILE A 34 1.03 -5.59 -6.80
C ILE A 34 1.14 -7.11 -6.89
N TRP A 35 0.65 -7.71 -7.99
CA TRP A 35 0.71 -9.16 -8.19
C TRP A 35 2.15 -9.68 -8.24
N GLU A 36 3.03 -8.99 -8.96
CA GLU A 36 4.44 -9.38 -9.09
C GLU A 36 5.23 -9.25 -7.77
N ASN A 37 4.78 -8.37 -6.87
CA ASN A 37 5.46 -8.09 -5.61
C ASN A 37 4.65 -8.54 -4.39
N LEU A 38 3.64 -9.39 -4.57
CA LEU A 38 2.66 -9.73 -3.54
C LEU A 38 3.31 -10.37 -2.31
N ASP A 39 4.24 -11.30 -2.53
CA ASP A 39 5.01 -11.94 -1.46
C ASP A 39 5.87 -10.91 -0.69
N ALA A 40 6.49 -9.97 -1.40
CA ALA A 40 7.30 -8.91 -0.80
C ALA A 40 6.46 -7.91 0.01
N LEU A 41 5.18 -7.77 -0.32
CA LEU A 41 4.19 -6.98 0.40
C LEU A 41 3.57 -7.73 1.59
N GLY A 42 3.96 -9.00 1.81
CA GLY A 42 3.41 -9.85 2.86
C GLY A 42 1.93 -10.18 2.63
N GLY A 43 1.51 -10.27 1.36
CA GLY A 43 0.16 -10.65 0.99
C GLY A 43 0.10 -12.01 0.30
N THR A 44 -1.10 -12.56 0.24
CA THR A 44 -1.43 -13.82 -0.44
C THR A 44 -2.50 -13.65 -1.53
N ASP A 45 -3.20 -12.51 -1.51
CA ASP A 45 -4.27 -12.18 -2.46
C ASP A 45 -4.29 -10.66 -2.75
N VAL A 46 -4.93 -10.24 -3.84
CA VAL A 46 -5.08 -8.83 -4.20
C VAL A 46 -6.56 -8.49 -4.35
N ARG A 47 -6.99 -7.46 -3.62
CA ARG A 47 -8.36 -6.93 -3.73
C ARG A 47 -8.35 -5.61 -4.47
N VAL A 48 -9.35 -5.43 -5.34
CA VAL A 48 -9.56 -4.17 -6.07
C VAL A 48 -10.56 -3.33 -5.30
N ILE A 49 -10.15 -2.12 -4.93
CA ILE A 49 -11.00 -1.14 -4.26
C ILE A 49 -11.25 0.00 -5.24
N GLU A 50 -12.52 0.34 -5.45
CA GLU A 50 -12.91 1.49 -6.28
C GLU A 50 -13.10 2.70 -5.37
N LEU A 51 -12.38 3.79 -5.63
CA LEU A 51 -12.58 5.05 -4.93
C LEU A 51 -13.67 5.85 -5.64
N VAL A 52 -14.80 6.00 -4.96
CA VAL A 52 -15.93 6.83 -5.35
C VAL A 52 -16.06 7.95 -4.32
N ASP A 53 -16.00 9.19 -4.80
CA ASP A 53 -16.24 10.48 -4.12
C ASP A 53 -15.45 10.80 -2.81
N ASP A 54 -15.09 9.82 -1.97
CA ASP A 54 -14.41 9.98 -0.68
C ASP A 54 -13.13 9.11 -0.57
N GLU A 55 -12.20 9.30 -1.51
CA GLU A 55 -10.89 8.63 -1.54
C GLU A 55 -10.14 8.70 -0.19
N ASN A 56 -10.19 9.85 0.47
CA ASN A 56 -9.50 10.07 1.74
C ASN A 56 -10.06 9.21 2.89
N GLU A 57 -11.37 8.95 2.92
CA GLU A 57 -11.99 8.14 3.98
C GLU A 57 -11.57 6.69 3.83
N ILE A 58 -11.60 6.15 2.61
CA ILE A 58 -11.19 4.77 2.33
C ILE A 58 -9.70 4.57 2.65
N LEU A 59 -8.83 5.51 2.27
CA LEU A 59 -7.40 5.43 2.60
C LEU A 59 -7.15 5.55 4.11
N ALA A 60 -7.90 6.40 4.82
CA ALA A 60 -7.82 6.52 6.26
C ALA A 60 -8.28 5.24 6.98
N ASP A 61 -9.35 4.59 6.51
CA ASP A 61 -9.84 3.32 7.04
C ASP A 61 -8.82 2.19 6.84
N LEU A 62 -8.18 2.15 5.65
CA LEU A 62 -7.10 1.19 5.39
C LEU A 62 -5.92 1.43 6.34
N ALA A 63 -5.47 2.68 6.50
CA ALA A 63 -4.40 3.07 7.42
C ALA A 63 -4.73 2.69 8.87
N ALA A 64 -5.97 2.96 9.31
CA ALA A 64 -6.45 2.61 10.64
C ALA A 64 -6.49 1.08 10.84
N SER A 65 -6.92 0.32 9.83
CA SER A 65 -7.01 -1.15 9.91
C SER A 65 -5.67 -1.85 10.13
N ILE A 66 -4.58 -1.24 9.66
CA ILE A 66 -3.21 -1.76 9.84
C ILE A 66 -2.46 -1.07 10.98
N ASN A 67 -3.06 -0.09 11.66
CA ASN A 67 -2.41 0.79 12.63
C ASN A 67 -1.09 1.37 12.07
N GLY A 68 -1.17 1.97 10.88
CA GLY A 68 0.00 2.35 10.10
C GLY A 68 -0.27 3.40 9.04
N GLY A 69 0.65 3.52 8.09
CA GLY A 69 0.57 4.44 6.95
C GLY A 69 0.18 3.74 5.67
N VAL A 70 -0.42 4.49 4.75
CA VAL A 70 -0.72 4.02 3.40
C VAL A 70 0.15 4.78 2.41
N VAL A 71 0.78 4.05 1.50
CA VAL A 71 1.61 4.61 0.42
C VAL A 71 1.00 4.23 -0.92
N LEU A 72 0.77 5.24 -1.75
CA LEU A 72 0.33 5.10 -3.12
C LEU A 72 1.55 4.99 -4.03
N SER A 73 1.67 3.87 -4.74
CA SER A 73 2.70 3.68 -5.77
C SER A 73 2.47 4.65 -6.93
N PRO A 74 3.43 5.53 -7.25
CA PRO A 74 3.35 6.35 -8.43
C PRO A 74 3.36 5.48 -9.69
N PRO A 75 2.61 5.85 -10.74
CA PRO A 75 2.69 5.12 -12.01
C PRO A 75 4.12 5.17 -12.57
N GLY A 76 4.66 4.01 -12.94
CA GLY A 76 6.00 3.87 -13.53
C GLY A 76 7.16 3.81 -12.53
N MET A 77 6.90 3.76 -11.22
CA MET A 77 7.90 3.44 -10.21
C MET A 77 7.81 1.97 -9.83
N GLU A 78 8.96 1.30 -9.73
CA GLU A 78 9.01 -0.09 -9.27
C GLU A 78 8.77 -0.15 -7.75
N LEU A 79 8.05 -1.17 -7.31
CA LEU A 79 7.64 -1.26 -5.90
C LEU A 79 8.84 -1.40 -4.96
N ILE A 80 9.89 -2.09 -5.41
CA ILE A 80 11.15 -2.19 -4.68
C ILE A 80 11.84 -0.83 -4.50
N GLN A 81 11.73 0.08 -5.47
CA GLN A 81 12.28 1.43 -5.36
C GLN A 81 11.51 2.26 -4.32
N ILE A 82 10.20 2.04 -4.19
CA ILE A 82 9.39 2.69 -3.16
C ILE A 82 9.85 2.25 -1.78
N ILE A 83 10.01 0.94 -1.57
CA ILE A 83 10.49 0.39 -0.29
C ILE A 83 11.87 0.96 0.05
N ASP A 84 12.81 0.88 -0.90
CA ASP A 84 14.15 1.45 -0.77
C ASP A 84 14.13 2.95 -0.43
N ASN A 85 13.24 3.72 -1.05
CA ASN A 85 13.11 5.15 -0.80
C ASN A 85 12.49 5.42 0.57
N LEU A 86 11.46 4.67 0.99
CA LEU A 86 10.87 4.79 2.33
C LEU A 86 11.90 4.46 3.42
N GLU A 87 12.75 3.48 3.18
CA GLU A 87 13.86 3.16 4.08
C GLU A 87 14.89 4.30 4.13
N LYS A 88 15.18 4.98 3.02
CA LYS A 88 16.23 6.02 2.93
C LYS A 88 15.75 7.42 3.32
N GLU A 89 14.54 7.81 2.93
CA GLU A 89 14.11 9.21 2.86
C GLU A 89 13.18 9.66 3.99
N LEU A 90 12.55 8.77 4.76
CA LEU A 90 11.64 9.23 5.81
C LEU A 90 12.42 9.91 6.95
N PRO A 91 12.23 11.22 7.22
CA PRO A 91 12.69 11.84 8.45
C PRO A 91 11.69 11.47 9.54
N TRP A 92 11.96 10.39 10.25
CA TRP A 92 11.10 9.92 11.33
C TRP A 92 10.99 11.04 12.37
N ILE A 93 9.79 11.61 12.52
CA ILE A 93 9.49 12.72 13.44
C ILE A 93 10.01 12.34 14.83
N HIS A 94 10.94 13.13 15.37
CA HIS A 94 11.41 13.08 16.75
C HIS A 94 10.42 13.73 17.70
#